data_AF-A0A7V3VD31-F1
#
_entry.id   AF-A0A7V3VD31-F1
#
_cell.length_a   1.000
_cell.length_b   1.000
_cell.length_c   1.000
_cell.angle_alpha   90.00
_cell.angle_beta   90.00
_cell.angle_gamma   90.00
#
_symmetry.space_group_name_H-M   'P 1'
#
loop_
_entity.id
_entity.type
_entity.pdbx_description
1 polymer ?
#
loop_
_entity_poly.entity_id
_entity_poly.type
_entity_poly.pdbx_seq_one_letter_code
_entity_poly.pdbx_strand_id
1 'polypeptide(L)'
;MNKEELKNRLRKLRLIKLADGRFDVLGDASFSSLRLNSLLELPIKIRRVTGNFYCSFNSLTSLEGAPERVDGSFYCGSNQLTTLKGAPEFVGGGFDCNGNQLTTLEGAPKFVGRYFNCDHNSLTSLEGAPKYVDGNFLCIGNPEKFTKEEVRKLVDVKGEVVV
;
A
#
# COMPACT_ATOMS: atom_id res chain seq x y z
N MET A 1 -0.23 18.38 -7.56
CA MET A 1 1.11 18.10 -6.99
C MET A 1 1.84 19.37 -6.54
N ASN A 2 2.42 19.38 -5.33
CA ASN A 2 3.33 20.42 -4.83
C ASN A 2 4.79 20.15 -5.30
N LYS A 3 5.21 20.78 -6.39
CA LYS A 3 6.48 20.48 -7.07
C LYS A 3 7.74 20.75 -6.22
N GLU A 4 7.77 21.86 -5.47
CA GLU A 4 8.95 22.18 -4.65
C GLU A 4 9.07 21.24 -3.45
N GLU A 5 7.95 20.92 -2.80
CA GLU A 5 7.95 19.95 -1.69
C GLU A 5 8.35 18.54 -2.18
N LEU A 6 7.90 18.13 -3.37
CA LEU A 6 8.34 16.87 -3.98
C LEU A 6 9.86 16.86 -4.19
N LYS A 7 10.43 17.92 -4.80
CA LYS A 7 11.89 18.03 -4.99
C LYS A 7 12.63 17.94 -3.64
N ASN A 8 12.12 18.59 -2.60
CA ASN A 8 12.71 18.55 -1.27
C ASN A 8 12.69 17.14 -0.66
N ARG A 9 11.60 16.39 -0.84
CA ARG A 9 11.51 14.99 -0.39
C ARG A 9 12.49 14.09 -1.14
N LEU A 10 12.57 14.23 -2.46
CA LEU A 10 13.50 13.45 -3.29
C LEU A 10 14.97 13.68 -2.91
N ARG A 11 15.36 14.93 -2.60
CA ARG A 11 16.73 15.26 -2.17
C ARG A 11 17.14 14.63 -0.84
N LYS A 12 16.17 14.25 0.02
CA LYS A 12 16.43 13.62 1.31
C LYS A 12 16.56 12.10 1.20
N LEU A 13 16.17 11.51 0.07
CA LEU A 13 16.24 10.06 -0.13
C LEU A 13 17.70 9.62 -0.31
N ARG A 14 18.04 8.50 0.30
CA ARG A 14 19.29 7.78 0.03
C ARG A 14 19.04 6.79 -1.08
N LEU A 15 19.48 7.12 -2.29
CA LEU A 15 19.17 6.37 -3.51
C LEU A 15 20.35 5.53 -3.98
N ILE A 16 20.08 4.30 -4.42
CA ILE A 16 20.99 3.51 -5.24
C ILE A 16 20.37 3.39 -6.63
N LYS A 17 21.07 3.89 -7.65
CA LYS A 17 20.64 3.74 -9.04
C LYS A 17 21.05 2.36 -9.56
N LEU A 18 20.10 1.65 -10.15
CA LEU A 18 20.30 0.34 -10.76
C LEU A 18 20.64 0.48 -12.26
N ALA A 19 21.19 -0.59 -12.84
CA ALA A 19 21.58 -0.63 -14.25
C ALA A 19 20.38 -0.43 -15.21
N ASP A 20 19.19 -0.85 -14.80
CA ASP A 20 17.95 -0.68 -15.57
C ASP A 20 17.30 0.72 -15.43
N GLY A 21 17.97 1.63 -14.72
CA GLY A 21 17.51 3.00 -14.50
C GLY A 21 16.51 3.18 -13.35
N ARG A 22 16.09 2.11 -12.67
CA ARG A 22 15.29 2.20 -11.44
C ARG A 22 16.17 2.50 -10.24
N PHE A 23 15.52 2.78 -9.10
CA PHE A 23 16.19 3.15 -7.86
C PHE A 23 15.74 2.28 -6.69
N ASP A 24 16.69 1.90 -5.84
CA ASP A 24 16.40 1.43 -4.50
C ASP A 24 16.54 2.60 -3.52
N VAL A 25 15.58 2.73 -2.60
CA VAL A 25 15.62 3.70 -1.50
C VAL A 25 16.11 3.00 -0.23
N LEU A 26 17.20 3.50 0.35
CA LEU A 26 17.69 3.08 1.65
C LEU A 26 16.99 3.88 2.76
N GLY A 27 16.15 3.19 3.52
CA GLY A 27 15.30 3.78 4.56
C GLY A 27 13.93 4.17 4.05
N ASP A 28 13.33 5.16 4.70
CA ASP A 28 11.94 5.56 4.45
C ASP A 28 11.81 6.47 3.22
N ALA A 29 10.69 6.37 2.52
CA ALA A 29 10.30 7.26 1.43
C ALA A 29 8.91 7.83 1.72
N SER A 30 8.80 9.15 1.87
CA SER A 30 7.53 9.81 2.16
C SER A 30 7.10 10.75 1.04
N PHE A 31 5.94 10.44 0.46
CA PHE A 31 5.24 11.19 -0.59
C PHE A 31 3.79 11.52 -0.19
N SER A 32 3.44 11.37 1.09
CA SER A 32 2.12 11.74 1.62
C SER A 32 1.86 13.24 1.50
N SER A 33 0.59 13.60 1.30
CA SER A 33 0.11 15.00 1.28
C SER A 33 0.76 15.89 0.21
N LEU A 34 1.18 15.30 -0.91
CA LEU A 34 1.78 16.03 -2.03
C LEU A 34 0.76 16.45 -3.10
N ARG A 35 -0.51 16.06 -2.95
CA ARG A 35 -1.58 16.23 -3.95
C ARG A 35 -1.22 15.52 -5.26
N LEU A 36 -0.65 14.33 -5.16
CA LEU A 36 -0.39 13.44 -6.30
C LEU A 36 -1.71 12.79 -6.74
N ASN A 37 -1.90 12.65 -8.05
CA ASN A 37 -2.97 11.81 -8.61
C ASN A 37 -2.42 10.45 -9.07
N SER A 38 -1.11 10.37 -9.33
CA SER A 38 -0.41 9.12 -9.64
C SER A 38 1.02 9.13 -9.09
N LEU A 39 1.55 7.96 -8.72
CA LEU A 39 2.97 7.82 -8.37
C LEU A 39 3.87 7.87 -9.61
N LEU A 40 3.32 7.76 -10.82
CA LEU A 40 4.05 8.01 -12.07
C LEU A 40 4.45 9.49 -12.24
N GLU A 41 3.88 10.40 -11.45
CA GLU A 41 4.34 11.80 -11.39
C GLU A 41 5.72 11.95 -10.74
N LEU A 42 6.21 10.91 -10.03
CA LEU A 42 7.56 10.90 -9.50
C LEU A 42 8.57 10.87 -10.66
N PRO A 43 9.60 11.72 -10.65
CA PRO A 43 10.62 11.74 -11.69
C PRO A 43 11.62 10.57 -11.58
N ILE A 44 11.38 9.62 -10.66
CA ILE A 44 12.19 8.43 -10.44
C ILE A 44 11.28 7.20 -10.39
N LYS A 45 11.77 6.08 -10.89
CA LYS A 45 11.10 4.77 -10.76
C LYS A 45 11.72 4.01 -9.60
N ILE A 46 10.98 3.87 -8.51
CA ILE A 46 11.45 3.17 -7.32
C ILE A 46 11.13 1.69 -7.48
N ARG A 47 12.14 0.83 -7.30
CA ARG A 47 11.98 -0.62 -7.33
C ARG A 47 11.76 -1.17 -5.92
N ARG A 48 12.64 -0.82 -4.98
CA ARG A 48 12.61 -1.30 -3.60
C ARG A 48 12.78 -0.16 -2.61
N VAL A 49 12.13 -0.30 -1.46
CA VAL A 49 12.30 0.57 -0.30
C VAL A 49 12.65 -0.30 0.91
N THR A 50 13.78 -0.04 1.57
CA THR A 50 14.20 -0.86 2.72
C THR A 50 13.55 -0.44 4.03
N GLY A 51 12.95 0.77 4.08
CA GLY A 51 12.13 1.24 5.19
C GLY A 51 10.64 1.26 4.81
N ASN A 52 9.93 2.26 5.32
CA ASN A 52 8.52 2.49 5.08
C ASN A 52 8.29 3.33 3.81
N PHE A 53 7.21 3.07 3.08
CA PHE A 53 6.76 3.89 1.96
C PHE A 53 5.44 4.56 2.31
N TYR A 54 5.40 5.89 2.32
CA TYR A 54 4.22 6.67 2.64
C TYR A 54 3.70 7.41 1.42
N CYS A 55 2.44 7.19 1.06
CA CYS A 55 1.74 7.89 -0.01
C CYS A 55 0.29 8.25 0.35
N SER A 56 -0.05 8.20 1.64
CA SER A 56 -1.36 8.57 2.18
C SER A 56 -1.73 10.04 1.94
N PHE A 57 -3.02 10.35 2.06
CA PHE A 57 -3.55 11.72 1.98
C PHE A 57 -3.21 12.42 0.65
N ASN A 58 -3.36 11.69 -0.45
CA ASN A 58 -3.21 12.22 -1.80
C ASN A 58 -4.56 12.09 -2.55
N SER A 59 -4.52 12.11 -3.87
CA SER A 59 -5.67 11.87 -4.74
C SER A 59 -5.38 10.71 -5.69
N LEU A 60 -4.59 9.73 -5.22
CA LEU A 60 -4.18 8.58 -6.04
C LEU A 60 -5.41 7.77 -6.44
N THR A 61 -5.50 7.44 -7.73
CA THR A 61 -6.53 6.55 -8.28
C THR A 61 -6.00 5.15 -8.60
N SER A 62 -4.68 5.00 -8.69
CA SER A 62 -3.97 3.72 -8.79
C SER A 62 -2.67 3.74 -7.99
N LEU A 63 -2.09 2.55 -7.76
CA LEU A 63 -0.76 2.39 -7.17
C LEU A 63 0.31 2.13 -8.25
N GLU A 64 0.00 2.32 -9.53
CA GLU A 64 1.01 2.21 -10.59
C GLU A 64 2.17 3.18 -10.34
N GLY A 65 3.39 2.67 -10.41
CA GLY A 65 4.61 3.42 -10.06
C GLY A 65 5.03 3.29 -8.59
N ALA A 66 4.26 2.58 -7.75
CA ALA A 66 4.73 2.16 -6.43
C ALA A 66 5.94 1.20 -6.54
N PRO A 67 6.76 1.09 -5.48
CA PRO A 67 7.80 0.07 -5.40
C PRO A 67 7.24 -1.36 -5.51
N GLU A 68 8.00 -2.25 -6.14
CA GLU A 68 7.68 -3.68 -6.24
C GLU A 68 7.81 -4.40 -4.89
N ARG A 69 8.70 -3.90 -4.03
CA ARG A 69 8.98 -4.45 -2.71
C ARG A 69 9.22 -3.36 -1.66
N VAL A 70 8.59 -3.52 -0.50
CA VAL A 70 8.83 -2.67 0.67
C VAL A 70 9.18 -3.57 1.86
N ASP A 71 10.35 -3.36 2.47
CA ASP A 71 10.76 -4.18 3.62
C ASP A 71 10.11 -3.68 4.93
N GLY A 72 9.74 -2.41 5.01
CA GLY A 72 8.89 -1.85 6.07
C GLY A 72 7.40 -1.90 5.70
N SER A 73 6.67 -0.90 6.19
CA SER A 73 5.23 -0.74 5.94
C SER A 73 4.93 0.11 4.69
N PHE A 74 3.82 -0.19 4.03
CA PHE A 74 3.30 0.58 2.90
C PHE A 74 1.99 1.27 3.31
N TYR A 75 1.99 2.60 3.31
CA TYR A 75 0.86 3.42 3.71
C TYR A 75 0.28 4.14 2.50
N CYS A 76 -0.92 3.75 2.07
CA CYS A 76 -1.66 4.38 0.97
C CYS A 76 -3.09 4.78 1.34
N GLY A 77 -3.42 4.81 2.64
CA GLY A 77 -4.72 5.23 3.12
C GLY A 77 -5.11 6.67 2.79
N SER A 78 -6.41 6.97 2.82
CA SER A 78 -6.98 8.28 2.48
C SER A 78 -6.60 8.75 1.07
N ASN A 79 -6.99 7.96 0.07
CA ASN A 79 -6.82 8.24 -1.36
C ASN A 79 -8.17 7.99 -2.10
N GLN A 80 -8.14 7.87 -3.42
CA GLN A 80 -9.30 7.58 -4.27
C GLN A 80 -9.12 6.25 -5.01
N LEU A 81 -8.43 5.29 -4.39
CA LEU A 81 -8.14 4.00 -5.01
C LEU A 81 -9.44 3.18 -5.13
N THR A 82 -9.69 2.64 -6.32
CA THR A 82 -10.77 1.67 -6.58
C THR A 82 -10.27 0.23 -6.69
N THR A 83 -8.95 0.06 -6.81
CA THR A 83 -8.23 -1.21 -6.84
C THR A 83 -6.84 -1.02 -6.22
N LEU A 84 -6.21 -2.11 -5.78
CA LEU A 84 -4.83 -2.14 -5.30
C LEU A 84 -3.82 -2.52 -6.39
N LYS A 85 -4.23 -2.60 -7.67
CA LYS A 85 -3.32 -2.84 -8.81
C LYS A 85 -2.15 -1.86 -8.78
N GLY A 86 -0.95 -2.42 -8.89
CA GLY A 86 0.32 -1.69 -8.79
C GLY A 86 0.93 -1.66 -7.38
N ALA A 87 0.24 -2.15 -6.34
CA ALA A 87 0.81 -2.31 -5.01
C ALA A 87 2.06 -3.22 -5.01
N PRO A 88 2.97 -3.07 -4.02
CA PRO A 88 4.08 -3.99 -3.83
C PRO A 88 3.59 -5.43 -3.64
N GLU A 89 4.28 -6.40 -4.24
CA GLU A 89 3.93 -7.82 -4.04
C GLU A 89 4.30 -8.31 -2.63
N PHE A 90 5.34 -7.72 -2.03
CA PHE A 90 5.85 -8.05 -0.71
C PHE A 90 5.95 -6.80 0.16
N VAL A 91 5.36 -6.88 1.36
CA VAL A 91 5.44 -5.86 2.39
C VAL A 91 5.88 -6.50 3.71
N GLY A 92 7.10 -6.19 4.16
CA GLY A 92 7.63 -6.79 5.40
C GLY A 92 6.98 -6.24 6.67
N GLY A 93 6.39 -5.05 6.60
CA GLY A 93 5.64 -4.41 7.67
C GLY A 93 4.12 -4.54 7.51
N GLY A 94 3.41 -3.45 7.78
CA GLY A 94 1.97 -3.34 7.56
C GLY A 94 1.63 -2.78 6.18
N PHE A 95 0.49 -3.20 5.63
CA PHE A 95 -0.10 -2.59 4.44
C PHE A 95 -1.38 -1.88 4.85
N ASP A 96 -1.40 -0.55 4.72
CA ASP A 96 -2.51 0.29 5.15
C ASP A 96 -3.14 1.00 3.95
N CYS A 97 -4.32 0.52 3.55
CA CYS A 97 -5.12 1.06 2.46
C CYS A 97 -6.48 1.59 2.93
N ASN A 98 -6.59 1.98 4.21
CA ASN A 98 -7.84 2.46 4.77
C ASN A 98 -8.38 3.72 4.09
N GLY A 99 -9.70 3.96 4.15
CA GLY A 99 -10.29 5.20 3.65
C GLY A 99 -10.06 5.40 2.14
N ASN A 100 -10.37 4.38 1.36
CA ASN A 100 -10.36 4.40 -0.10
C ASN A 100 -11.76 4.04 -0.64
N GLN A 101 -11.87 3.74 -1.93
CA GLN A 101 -13.12 3.37 -2.61
C GLN A 101 -13.04 1.94 -3.17
N LEU A 102 -12.31 1.07 -2.48
CA LEU A 102 -12.11 -0.31 -2.91
C LEU A 102 -13.43 -1.09 -2.82
N THR A 103 -13.75 -1.86 -3.86
CA THR A 103 -14.89 -2.80 -3.87
C THR A 103 -14.47 -4.26 -3.72
N THR A 104 -13.21 -4.55 -4.09
CA THR A 104 -12.50 -5.81 -3.83
C THR A 104 -11.07 -5.48 -3.38
N LEU A 105 -10.30 -6.49 -3.01
CA LEU A 105 -8.89 -6.36 -2.67
C LEU A 105 -7.96 -6.73 -3.85
N GLU A 106 -8.48 -6.76 -5.08
CA GLU A 106 -7.70 -7.11 -6.27
C GLU A 106 -6.43 -6.25 -6.39
N GLY A 107 -5.28 -6.94 -6.43
CA GLY A 107 -3.96 -6.34 -6.50
C GLY A 107 -3.28 -6.13 -5.14
N ALA A 108 -3.88 -6.56 -4.03
CA ALA A 108 -3.23 -6.51 -2.72
C ALA A 108 -1.88 -7.27 -2.69
N PRO A 109 -0.95 -6.93 -1.77
CA PRO A 109 0.28 -7.68 -1.60
C PRO A 109 0.02 -9.16 -1.32
N LYS A 110 0.89 -10.03 -1.84
CA LYS A 110 0.77 -11.48 -1.58
C LYS A 110 1.15 -11.82 -0.14
N PHE A 111 2.12 -11.10 0.42
CA PHE A 111 2.63 -11.28 1.77
C PHE A 111 2.69 -9.96 2.52
N VAL A 112 2.18 -9.95 3.75
CA VAL A 112 2.21 -8.80 4.67
C VAL A 112 2.71 -9.25 6.04
N GLY A 113 3.80 -8.65 6.52
CA GLY A 113 4.51 -9.13 7.71
C GLY A 113 4.00 -8.64 9.06
N ARG A 114 3.04 -7.71 9.14
CA ARG A 114 2.51 -7.22 10.43
C ARG A 114 1.01 -7.05 10.49
N TYR A 115 0.44 -6.25 9.59
CA TYR A 115 -1.00 -6.07 9.56
C TYR A 115 -1.46 -5.68 8.16
N PHE A 116 -2.66 -6.11 7.79
CA PHE A 116 -3.34 -5.63 6.60
C PHE A 116 -4.58 -4.85 7.04
N ASN A 117 -4.61 -3.55 6.72
CA ASN A 117 -5.73 -2.67 7.05
C ASN A 117 -6.43 -2.23 5.76
N CYS A 118 -7.69 -2.65 5.60
CA CYS A 118 -8.59 -2.24 4.53
C CYS A 118 -9.89 -1.62 5.06
N ASP A 119 -9.84 -1.08 6.28
CA ASP A 119 -10.97 -0.43 6.93
C ASP A 119 -11.51 0.74 6.10
N HIS A 120 -12.81 1.03 6.27
CA HIS A 120 -13.48 2.18 5.66
C HIS A 120 -13.30 2.22 4.14
N ASN A 121 -13.75 1.16 3.47
CA ASN A 121 -13.83 1.04 2.02
C ASN A 121 -15.28 0.73 1.61
N SER A 122 -15.49 0.31 0.36
CA SER A 122 -16.80 -0.13 -0.16
C SER A 122 -16.78 -1.61 -0.55
N LEU A 123 -16.04 -2.43 0.21
CA LEU A 123 -15.83 -3.83 -0.12
C LEU A 123 -17.14 -4.60 -0.12
N THR A 124 -17.39 -5.32 -1.22
CA THR A 124 -18.50 -6.29 -1.37
C THR A 124 -17.99 -7.73 -1.45
N SER A 125 -16.68 -7.91 -1.64
CA SER A 125 -16.00 -9.20 -1.51
C SER A 125 -14.56 -9.01 -1.03
N LEU A 126 -13.96 -10.09 -0.52
CA LEU A 126 -12.53 -10.17 -0.19
C LEU A 126 -11.72 -10.77 -1.35
N GLU A 127 -12.24 -10.74 -2.58
CA GLU A 127 -11.52 -11.23 -3.74
C GLU A 127 -10.20 -10.47 -3.92
N GLY A 128 -9.11 -11.20 -4.15
CA GLY A 128 -7.78 -10.62 -4.31
C GLY A 128 -7.08 -10.23 -3.00
N ALA A 129 -7.65 -10.56 -1.83
CA ALA A 129 -7.00 -10.37 -0.54
C ALA A 129 -5.58 -10.98 -0.50
N PRO A 130 -4.70 -10.50 0.40
CA PRO A 130 -3.40 -11.12 0.62
C PRO A 130 -3.50 -12.61 0.85
N LYS A 131 -2.49 -13.38 0.44
CA LYS A 131 -2.46 -14.81 0.73
C LYS A 131 -2.05 -15.08 2.18
N TYR A 132 -1.18 -14.23 2.71
CA TYR A 132 -0.59 -14.39 4.03
C TYR A 132 -0.47 -13.05 4.76
N VAL A 133 -0.89 -13.03 6.02
CA VAL A 133 -0.72 -11.89 6.94
C VAL A 133 -0.18 -12.41 8.27
N ASP A 134 1.06 -12.04 8.60
CA ASP A 134 1.75 -12.55 9.81
C ASP A 134 1.19 -11.99 11.12
N GLY A 135 0.36 -10.94 11.06
CA GLY A 135 -0.32 -10.41 12.23
C GLY A 135 -1.79 -10.13 11.92
N ASN A 136 -2.24 -8.90 12.13
CA ASN A 136 -3.67 -8.61 12.19
C ASN A 136 -4.28 -8.31 10.81
N PHE A 137 -5.52 -8.73 10.60
CA PHE A 137 -6.33 -8.36 9.45
C PHE A 137 -7.49 -7.48 9.92
N LEU A 138 -7.54 -6.23 9.46
CA LEU A 138 -8.58 -5.25 9.81
C LEU A 138 -9.38 -4.89 8.57
N CYS A 139 -10.70 -5.06 8.63
CA CYS A 139 -11.62 -4.80 7.53
C CYS A 139 -12.99 -4.26 8.02
N ILE A 140 -12.98 -3.41 9.04
CA ILE A 140 -14.19 -2.80 9.60
C ILE A 140 -14.68 -1.61 8.74
N GLY A 141 -15.95 -1.24 8.89
CA GLY A 141 -16.49 -0.07 8.22
C GLY A 141 -16.67 -0.23 6.70
N ASN A 142 -16.83 -1.47 6.23
CA ASN A 142 -17.28 -1.79 4.88
C ASN A 142 -18.80 -2.04 4.87
N PRO A 143 -19.49 -1.87 3.72
CA PRO A 143 -20.91 -2.11 3.63
C PRO A 143 -21.27 -3.59 3.84
N GLU A 144 -20.44 -4.50 3.33
CA GLU A 144 -20.57 -5.94 3.57
C GLU A 144 -20.04 -6.32 4.95
N LYS A 145 -20.73 -7.23 5.64
CA LYS A 145 -20.36 -7.67 6.98
C LYS A 145 -19.66 -9.01 6.91
N PHE A 146 -18.36 -8.97 6.69
CA PHE A 146 -17.53 -10.18 6.67
C PHE A 146 -17.44 -10.83 8.06
N THR A 147 -17.31 -12.14 8.06
CA THR A 147 -17.04 -12.96 9.25
C THR A 147 -15.57 -13.32 9.36
N LYS A 148 -15.13 -13.68 10.56
CA LYS A 148 -13.73 -14.11 10.77
C LYS A 148 -13.42 -15.39 9.99
N GLU A 149 -14.41 -16.27 9.85
CA GLU A 149 -14.33 -17.53 9.12
C GLU A 149 -14.12 -17.30 7.62
N GLU A 150 -14.84 -16.34 7.03
CA GLU A 150 -14.67 -15.96 5.61
C GLU A 150 -13.26 -15.44 5.32
N VAL A 151 -12.74 -14.55 6.18
CA VAL A 151 -11.36 -14.05 6.06
C VAL A 151 -10.37 -15.21 6.14
N ARG A 152 -10.48 -16.07 7.16
CA ARG A 152 -9.54 -17.18 7.39
C ARG A 152 -9.61 -18.28 6.33
N LYS A 153 -10.71 -18.37 5.58
CA LYS A 153 -10.82 -19.27 4.43
C LYS A 153 -9.99 -18.80 3.23
N LEU A 154 -9.80 -17.49 3.10
CA LEU A 154 -9.12 -16.85 1.96
C LEU A 154 -7.68 -16.44 2.28
N VAL A 155 -7.41 -16.07 3.53
CA VAL A 155 -6.15 -15.49 3.99
C VAL A 155 -5.60 -16.30 5.15
N ASP A 156 -4.33 -16.69 5.08
CA ASP A 156 -3.61 -17.23 6.23
C ASP A 156 -3.20 -16.07 7.16
N VAL A 157 -4.06 -15.76 8.13
CA VAL A 157 -3.85 -14.70 9.13
C VAL A 157 -3.31 -15.32 10.43
N LYS A 158 -2.15 -14.90 10.93
CA LYS A 158 -1.62 -15.41 12.21
C LYS A 158 -2.11 -14.64 13.43
N GLY A 159 -2.40 -13.35 13.28
CA GLY A 159 -2.93 -12.50 14.34
C GLY A 159 -4.45 -12.48 14.41
N GLU A 160 -4.98 -11.38 14.94
CA GLU A 160 -6.41 -11.16 15.06
C GLU A 160 -7.06 -10.79 13.73
N VAL A 161 -8.29 -11.26 13.54
CA VAL A 161 -9.18 -10.82 12.47
C VAL A 161 -10.24 -9.92 13.09
N VAL A 162 -10.31 -8.68 12.63
CA VAL A 162 -11.25 -7.64 13.07
C VAL A 162 -12.10 -7.23 11.86
N VAL A 163 -13.36 -7.63 11.88
CA VAL A 163 -14.36 -7.45 10.81
C VAL A 163 -15.71 -7.05 11.41
#